data_AF-A0A3D4PL43-F1
#
_entry.id   AF-A0A3D4PL43-F1
#
_cell.length_a   1.000
_cell.length_b   1.000
_cell.length_c   1.000
_cell.angle_alpha   90.00
_cell.angle_beta   90.00
_cell.angle_gamma   90.00
#
_symmetry.space_group_name_H-M   'P 1'
#
loop_
_entity.id
_entity.type
_entity.pdbx_description
1 polymer ?
#
loop_
_entity_poly.entity_id
_entity_poly.type
_entity_poly.pdbx_seq_one_letter_code
_entity_poly.pdbx_strand_id
1 'polypeptide(L)' 'RQVLSELDYDAAHYPPGKILAMISNAKNDMITAPMFVQQFEDSVADHFTAVVAKVYPAYQKYL' A
#
# COMPACT_ATOMS: atom_id res chain seq x y z
N ARG A 1 11.25 -0.08 5.05
CA ARG A 1 11.35 -1.33 5.85
C ARG A 1 10.58 -1.23 7.17
N GLN A 2 10.65 -0.11 7.90
CA GLN A 2 9.93 0.07 9.18
C GLN A 2 8.41 -0.16 9.12
N VAL A 3 7.71 0.41 8.13
CA VAL A 3 6.23 0.34 8.05
C VAL A 3 5.69 -1.09 7.91
N LEU A 4 6.40 -2.00 7.23
CA LEU A 4 5.95 -3.39 7.08
C LEU A 4 6.12 -4.18 8.37
N SER A 5 7.22 -3.94 9.09
CA SER A 5 7.47 -4.57 10.39
C SER A 5 6.51 -4.06 11.47
N GLU A 6 6.05 -2.81 11.40
CA GLU A 6 5.04 -2.27 12.30
C GLU A 6 3.64 -2.83 12.06
N LEU A 7 3.35 -3.26 10.84
CA LEU A 7 2.07 -3.83 10.44
C LEU A 7 2.07 -5.37 10.46
N ASP A 8 3.13 -5.98 10.99
CA ASP A 8 3.31 -7.44 11.10
C ASP A 8 3.24 -8.18 9.74
N TYR A 9 3.59 -7.49 8.64
CA TYR A 9 3.60 -8.09 7.31
C TYR A 9 4.97 -8.70 6.98
N ASP A 10 4.96 -9.99 6.64
CA ASP A 10 6.15 -10.71 6.21
C ASP A 10 6.66 -10.21 4.84
N ALA A 11 7.92 -9.80 4.80
CA ALA A 11 8.58 -9.31 3.59
C ALA A 11 8.79 -10.40 2.51
N ALA A 12 8.66 -11.68 2.86
CA ALA A 12 8.69 -12.77 1.88
C ALA A 12 7.40 -12.83 1.04
N HIS A 13 6.25 -12.63 1.68
CA HIS A 13 4.94 -12.60 1.03
C HIS A 13 4.62 -11.21 0.43
N TYR A 14 5.11 -10.16 1.08
CA TYR A 14 4.89 -8.76 0.70
C TYR A 14 6.22 -8.06 0.44
N PRO A 15 6.88 -8.32 -0.71
CA PRO A 15 8.17 -7.72 -1.00
C PRO A 15 8.05 -6.19 -1.05
N PRO A 16 8.85 -5.45 -0.25
CA PRO A 16 8.74 -3.99 -0.14
C PRO A 16 8.85 -3.27 -1.48
N GLY A 17 9.66 -3.80 -2.40
CA GLY A 17 9.82 -3.24 -3.75
C GLY A 17 8.53 -3.24 -4.56
N LYS A 18 7.70 -4.29 -4.47
CA LYS A 18 6.41 -4.32 -5.18
C LYS A 18 5.41 -3.35 -4.59
N ILE A 19 5.36 -3.25 -3.26
CA ILE A 19 4.48 -2.30 -2.57
C ILE A 19 4.85 -0.87 -2.94
N LEU A 20 6.14 -0.53 -2.89
CA LEU A 20 6.63 0.80 -3.29
C LEU A 20 6.37 1.09 -4.77
N ALA A 21 6.53 0.11 -5.66
CA ALA A 21 6.20 0.26 -7.07
C ALA A 21 4.70 0.55 -7.28
N MET A 22 3.82 -0.17 -6.57
CA MET A 22 2.38 0.05 -6.65
C MET A 22 1.98 1.43 -6.11
N ILE A 23 2.56 1.84 -4.98
CA ILE A 23 2.38 3.19 -4.43
C ILE A 23 2.89 4.24 -5.42
N SER A 24 4.05 4.02 -6.04
CA SER A 24 4.62 4.96 -7.03
C SER A 24 3.71 5.10 -8.25
N ASN A 25 3.14 4.00 -8.76
CA ASN A 25 2.19 4.04 -9.86
C ASN A 25 0.92 4.80 -9.46
N ALA A 26 0.35 4.51 -8.29
CA ALA A 26 -0.81 5.24 -7.77
C ALA A 26 -0.53 6.75 -7.67
N LYS A 27 0.66 7.16 -7.20
CA LYS A 27 1.06 8.58 -7.17
C LYS A 27 1.18 9.19 -8.56
N ASN A 28 1.72 8.47 -9.53
CA ASN A 28 1.82 8.93 -10.92
C ASN A 28 0.44 9.10 -11.55
N ASP A 29 -0.53 8.27 -11.17
CA ASP A 29 -1.93 8.37 -11.57
C ASP A 29 -2.73 9.40 -10.75
N MET A 30 -2.05 10.21 -9.92
CA MET A 30 -2.65 11.20 -9.02
C MET A 30 -3.63 10.60 -8.00
N ILE A 31 -3.50 9.30 -7.70
CA ILE A 31 -4.28 8.61 -6.68
C ILE A 31 -3.61 8.82 -5.31
N THR A 32 -4.32 9.54 -4.45
CA THR A 32 -3.89 9.76 -3.06
C THR A 32 -4.13 8.54 -2.19
N ALA A 33 -3.45 8.42 -1.05
CA ALA A 33 -3.68 7.32 -0.10
C ALA A 33 -5.16 7.11 0.28
N PRO A 34 -5.96 8.13 0.65
CA PRO A 34 -7.38 7.93 0.93
C PRO A 34 -8.18 7.49 -0.30
N MET A 35 -7.88 8.00 -1.49
CA MET A 35 -8.53 7.55 -2.72
C MET A 35 -8.22 6.08 -3.02
N PHE A 36 -6.97 5.66 -2.82
CA PHE A 36 -6.55 4.27 -3.01
C PHE A 36 -7.29 3.32 -2.07
N VAL A 37 -7.50 3.72 -0.81
CA VAL A 37 -8.27 2.94 0.16
C VAL A 37 -9.73 2.83 -0.27
N GLN A 38 -10.38 3.93 -0.67
CA GLN A 38 -11.77 3.89 -1.15
C GLN A 38 -11.90 3.01 -2.40
N GLN A 39 -10.99 3.15 -3.35
CA GLN A 39 -11.01 2.37 -4.59
C GLN A 39 -10.80 0.87 -4.33
N PHE A 40 -10.04 0.53 -3.29
CA PHE A 40 -9.92 -0.83 -2.80
C PHE A 40 -11.23 -1.32 -2.15
N GLU A 41 -11.85 -0.54 -1.27
CA GLU A 41 -13.13 -0.91 -0.61
C GLU A 41 -14.26 -1.11 -1.62
N ASP A 42 -14.28 -0.33 -2.69
CA ASP A 42 -15.27 -0.40 -3.77
C ASP A 42 -14.98 -1.50 -4.81
N SER A 43 -13.79 -2.12 -4.78
CA SER A 43 -13.37 -3.13 -5.75
C SER A 43 -13.20 -4.51 -5.13
N VAL A 44 -13.42 -5.57 -5.92
CA VAL A 44 -12.98 -6.93 -5.56
C VAL A 44 -11.47 -7.02 -5.80
N ALA A 45 -10.69 -6.47 -4.87
CA ALA A 45 -9.25 -6.40 -4.98
C ALA A 45 -8.55 -7.51 -4.17
N ASP A 46 -7.42 -7.97 -4.69
CA ASP A 46 -6.64 -9.05 -4.10
C ASP A 46 -6.10 -8.69 -2.70
N HIS A 47 -5.81 -9.73 -1.91
CA HIS A 47 -5.26 -9.58 -0.57
C HIS A 47 -3.97 -8.73 -0.55
N PHE A 48 -3.15 -8.80 -1.60
CA PHE A 48 -1.98 -7.93 -1.75
C PHE A 48 -2.35 -6.44 -1.82
N THR A 49 -3.36 -6.10 -2.60
CA THR A 49 -3.85 -4.72 -2.70
C THR A 49 -4.42 -4.23 -1.37
N ALA A 50 -5.07 -5.12 -0.61
CA ALA A 50 -5.54 -4.82 0.75
C ALA A 50 -4.40 -4.43 1.69
N VAL A 51 -3.27 -5.14 1.60
CA VAL A 51 -2.06 -4.81 2.37
C VAL A 51 -1.49 -3.47 1.92
N VAL A 52 -1.38 -3.23 0.62
CA VAL A 52 -0.89 -1.95 0.07
C VAL A 52 -1.77 -0.78 0.52
N ALA A 53 -3.09 -0.95 0.53
CA ALA A 53 -4.05 0.06 0.99
C ALA A 53 -3.86 0.43 2.47
N LYS A 54 -3.43 -0.51 3.31
CA LYS A 54 -3.08 -0.25 4.72
C LYS A 54 -1.69 0.37 4.87
N VAL A 55 -0.73 -0.09 4.08
CA VAL A 55 0.68 0.36 4.15
C VAL A 55 0.85 1.77 3.59
N TYR A 56 0.14 2.14 2.53
CA TYR A 56 0.29 3.43 1.86
C TYR A 56 0.05 4.65 2.78
N PRO A 57 -1.07 4.76 3.52
CA PRO A 57 -1.28 5.88 4.44
C PRO A 57 -0.27 5.89 5.59
N ALA A 58 0.15 4.72 6.10
CA ALA A 58 1.20 4.65 7.11
C ALA A 58 2.54 5.15 6.55
N TYR A 59 2.94 4.70 5.37
CA TYR A 59 4.13 5.16 4.66
C TYR A 59 4.14 6.67 4.43
N GLN A 60 3.00 7.25 4.06
CA GLN A 60 2.88 8.70 3.83
C GLN A 60 3.03 9.53 5.12
N LYS A 61 2.70 8.99 6.30
CA LYS A 61 2.90 9.68 7.59
C LYS A 61 4.37 9.75 8.02
N TYR A 62 5.19 8.83 7.52
CA TYR A 62 6.63 8.77 7.81
C TYR A 62 7.48 9.57 6.82
N LEU A 63 6.85 10.23 5.85
CA LEU A 63 7.47 11.02 4.78
C LEU A 63 7.34 12.51 5.09
#